data_AF-A0A285V559-F1
#
_entry.id   AF-A0A285V559-F1
#
_cell.length_a   1.000
_cell.length_b   1.000
_cell.length_c   1.000
_cell.angle_alpha   90.00
_cell.angle_beta   90.00
_cell.angle_gamma   90.00
#
_symmetry.space_group_name_H-M   'P 1'
#
loop_
_entity.id
_entity.type
_entity.pdbx_description
1 polymer ?
#
loop_
_entity_poly.entity_id
_entity_poly.type
_entity_poly.pdbx_seq_one_letter_code
_entity_poly.pdbx_strand_id
1 'polypeptide(L)'
;MSIELPAEEVRALGRSLTGRGDAADEVRSRLGEDGDVEGPLRAPVALFLECQAAVATALAGELRRLGATVTGVADSWVEFDAALLPADGTPGR
;
A
#
# COMPACT_ATOMS: atom_id res chain seq x y z
N MET A 1 22.69 -18.13 0.35
CA MET A 1 21.83 -17.08 0.95
C MET A 1 20.41 -17.60 0.87
N SER A 2 19.83 -18.01 2.00
CA SER A 2 18.44 -18.48 2.02
C SER A 2 17.57 -17.25 2.21
N ILE A 3 16.89 -16.80 1.15
CA ILE A 3 15.84 -15.81 1.32
C ILE A 3 14.70 -16.53 2.02
N GLU A 4 14.35 -16.10 3.24
CA GLU A 4 13.33 -16.79 4.06
C GLU A 4 11.90 -16.61 3.53
N LEU A 5 11.67 -15.66 2.63
CA LEU A 5 10.39 -15.46 1.94
C LEU A 5 10.56 -15.42 0.41
N PRO A 6 9.83 -16.26 -0.35
CA PRO A 6 9.76 -16.15 -1.81
C PRO A 6 9.36 -14.75 -2.28
N ALA A 7 9.94 -14.27 -3.38
CA ALA A 7 9.63 -12.95 -3.94
C ALA A 7 8.13 -12.77 -4.27
N GLU A 8 7.44 -13.85 -4.63
CA GLU A 8 5.99 -13.84 -4.88
C GLU A 8 5.18 -13.54 -3.61
N GLU A 9 5.56 -14.11 -2.46
CA GLU A 9 4.94 -13.81 -1.16
C GLU A 9 5.19 -12.35 -0.75
N VAL A 10 6.39 -11.83 -1.01
CA VAL A 10 6.72 -10.41 -0.74
C VAL A 10 5.88 -9.48 -1.64
N ARG A 11 5.71 -9.81 -2.93
CA ARG A 11 4.80 -9.06 -3.81
C ARG A 11 3.35 -9.17 -3.34
N ALA A 12 2.91 -10.32 -2.85
CA ALA A 12 1.56 -10.50 -2.30
C ALA A 12 1.34 -9.60 -1.08
N LEU A 13 2.33 -9.47 -0.18
CA LEU A 13 2.30 -8.51 0.91
C LEU A 13 2.21 -7.07 0.40
N GLY A 14 3.02 -6.70 -0.59
CA GLY A 14 2.98 -5.39 -1.22
C GLY A 14 1.58 -5.04 -1.77
N ARG A 15 0.97 -5.97 -2.52
CA ARG A 15 -0.41 -5.83 -3.03
C ARG A 15 -1.43 -5.73 -1.90
N SER A 16 -1.30 -6.52 -0.84
CA SER A 16 -2.20 -6.45 0.31
C SER A 16 -2.14 -5.10 1.01
N LEU A 17 -0.96 -4.49 1.11
CA LEU A 17 -0.79 -3.16 1.71
C LEU A 17 -1.45 -2.08 0.85
N THR A 18 -1.22 -2.11 -0.46
CA THR A 18 -1.90 -1.21 -1.41
C THR A 18 -3.42 -1.32 -1.31
N GLY A 19 -3.97 -2.54 -1.32
CA GLY A 19 -5.41 -2.76 -1.20
C GLY A 19 -5.99 -2.30 0.15
N ARG A 20 -5.22 -2.38 1.24
CA ARG A 20 -5.62 -1.79 2.53
C ARG A 20 -5.59 -0.25 2.48
N GLY A 21 -4.66 0.32 1.72
CA GLY A 21 -4.64 1.76 1.45
C GLY A 21 -5.90 2.22 0.71
N ASP A 22 -6.34 1.45 -0.29
CA ASP A 22 -7.58 1.72 -1.02
C ASP A 22 -8.81 1.63 -0.10
N ALA A 23 -8.88 0.60 0.76
CA ALA A 23 -9.94 0.48 1.75
C ALA A 23 -9.96 1.64 2.77
N ALA A 24 -8.80 2.22 3.11
CA ALA A 24 -8.72 3.40 3.96
C ALA A 24 -9.23 4.66 3.23
N ASP A 25 -8.97 4.79 1.93
CA ASP A 25 -9.44 5.92 1.11
C ASP A 25 -10.98 5.95 0.98
N GLU A 26 -11.63 4.78 1.05
CA GLU A 26 -13.09 4.67 1.04
C GLU A 26 -13.77 5.30 2.26
N VAL A 27 -13.04 5.59 3.35
CA VAL A 27 -13.61 6.15 4.60
C VAL A 27 -14.44 7.41 4.33
N ARG A 28 -13.99 8.31 3.43
CA ARG A 28 -14.76 9.52 3.10
C ARG A 28 -16.12 9.19 2.49
N SER A 29 -16.19 8.21 1.60
CA SER A 29 -17.46 7.78 0.98
C SER A 29 -18.42 7.16 1.98
N ARG A 30 -17.90 6.55 3.06
CA ARG A 30 -18.69 5.86 4.09
C ARG A 30 -19.17 6.80 5.20
N LEU A 31 -18.47 7.90 5.43
CA LEU A 31 -18.75 8.84 6.51
C LEU A 31 -19.98 9.75 6.24
N GLY A 32 -20.54 9.71 5.02
CA GLY A 32 -21.69 10.55 4.65
C GLY A 32 -21.31 12.02 4.46
N GLU A 33 -22.25 12.83 3.97
CA GLU A 33 -22.08 14.28 3.93
C GLU A 33 -22.51 14.91 5.26
N ASP A 34 -21.91 16.05 5.64
CA ASP A 34 -22.20 16.80 6.88
C ASP A 34 -23.69 17.19 7.05
N GLY A 35 -24.52 16.97 6.03
CA GLY A 35 -25.91 17.39 5.94
C GLY A 35 -26.88 16.70 6.90
N ASP A 36 -26.51 15.54 7.47
CA ASP A 36 -27.43 14.76 8.34
C ASP A 36 -27.50 15.25 9.79
N VAL A 37 -26.63 16.19 10.20
CA VAL A 37 -26.62 16.74 11.57
C VAL A 37 -26.99 18.22 11.58
N GLU A 38 -28.13 18.53 12.18
CA GLU A 38 -28.62 19.89 12.37
C GLU A 38 -28.34 20.43 13.79
N GLY A 39 -28.43 21.76 13.91
CA GLY A 39 -28.37 22.44 15.21
C GLY A 39 -26.95 22.56 15.78
N PRO A 40 -26.81 22.69 17.12
CA PRO A 40 -25.55 23.01 17.78
C PRO A 40 -24.41 22.01 17.55
N LEU A 41 -24.73 20.78 17.14
CA LEU A 41 -23.76 19.72 16.90
C LEU A 41 -23.20 19.71 15.47
N ARG A 42 -23.79 20.47 14.55
CA ARG A 42 -23.39 20.50 13.13
C ARG A 42 -21.89 20.79 12.96
N ALA A 43 -21.39 21.86 13.58
CA ALA A 43 -19.99 22.26 13.42
C ALA A 43 -18.99 21.28 14.09
N PRO A 44 -19.22 20.81 15.33
CA PRO A 44 -18.39 19.74 15.91
C PRO A 44 -18.37 18.45 15.08
N VAL A 45 -19.50 18.04 14.50
CA VAL A 45 -19.56 16.85 13.66
C VAL A 45 -18.79 17.05 12.36
N ALA A 46 -18.96 18.17 11.67
CA ALA A 46 -18.20 18.47 10.46
C ALA A 46 -16.68 18.43 10.72
N LEU A 47 -16.20 19.05 11.80
CA LEU A 47 -14.79 19.02 12.18
C LEU A 47 -14.30 17.58 12.45
N PHE A 48 -15.12 16.77 13.11
CA PHE A 48 -14.81 15.37 13.36
C PHE A 48 -14.69 14.58 12.05
N LEU A 49 -15.63 14.75 11.11
CA LEU A 49 -15.62 14.08 9.81
C LEU A 49 -14.41 14.51 8.97
N GLU A 50 -14.08 15.80 8.95
CA GLU A 50 -12.87 16.33 8.32
C GLU A 50 -11.59 15.70 8.90
N CYS A 51 -11.51 15.60 10.23
CA CYS A 51 -10.38 14.98 10.92
C CYS A 51 -10.24 13.50 10.55
N GLN A 52 -11.34 12.74 10.51
CA GLN A 52 -11.33 11.33 10.11
C GLN A 52 -10.89 11.18 8.64
N ALA A 53 -11.38 12.05 7.75
CA ALA A 53 -11.00 12.04 6.34
C ALA A 53 -9.50 12.34 6.15
N ALA A 54 -8.95 13.28 6.91
CA ALA A 54 -7.52 13.61 6.86
C ALA A 54 -6.65 12.43 7.33
N VAL A 55 -7.01 11.79 8.45
CA VAL A 55 -6.30 10.61 8.98
C VAL A 55 -6.37 9.44 8.01
N ALA A 56 -7.55 9.18 7.44
CA ALA A 56 -7.75 8.12 6.45
C ALA A 56 -6.90 8.35 5.19
N THR A 57 -6.85 9.58 4.69
CA THR A 57 -6.02 9.96 3.54
C THR A 57 -4.53 9.74 3.82
N ALA A 58 -4.05 10.17 4.99
CA ALA A 58 -2.66 9.98 5.39
C ALA A 58 -2.30 8.49 5.50
N LEU A 59 -3.16 7.71 6.16
CA LEU A 59 -2.98 6.26 6.29
C LEU A 59 -2.97 5.55 4.93
N ALA A 60 -3.89 5.91 4.04
CA ALA A 60 -3.94 5.38 2.68
C ALA A 60 -2.64 5.64 1.92
N GLY A 61 -2.11 6.87 2.02
CA GLY A 61 -0.83 7.25 1.42
C GLY A 61 0.34 6.43 1.94
N GLU A 62 0.46 6.27 3.26
CA GLU A 62 1.55 5.49 3.86
C GLU A 62 1.45 3.99 3.53
N LEU A 63 0.24 3.42 3.50
CA LEU A 63 0.04 2.03 3.10
C LEU A 63 0.42 1.77 1.64
N ARG A 64 0.03 2.67 0.73
CA ARG A 64 0.43 2.60 -0.69
C ARG A 64 1.94 2.74 -0.86
N ARG A 65 2.57 3.66 -0.13
CA ARG A 65 4.03 3.85 -0.13
C ARG A 65 4.77 2.61 0.35
N LEU A 66 4.32 2.02 1.46
CA LEU A 66 4.89 0.79 1.99
C LEU A 66 4.69 -0.38 1.01
N GLY A 67 3.49 -0.52 0.45
CA GLY A 67 3.19 -1.54 -0.56
C GLY A 67 4.08 -1.46 -1.80
N ALA A 68 4.30 -0.24 -2.31
CA ALA A 68 5.22 0.01 -3.43
C ALA A 68 6.67 -0.32 -3.07
N THR A 69 7.11 0.07 -1.86
CA THR A 69 8.47 -0.23 -1.38
C THR A 69 8.72 -1.73 -1.27
N VAL A 70 7.79 -2.46 -0.65
CA VAL A 70 7.87 -3.93 -0.50
C VAL A 70 7.90 -4.62 -1.86
N THR A 71 7.07 -4.19 -2.80
CA THR A 71 7.06 -4.72 -4.17
C THR A 71 8.40 -4.46 -4.87
N GLY A 72 8.93 -3.23 -4.77
CA GLY A 72 10.22 -2.87 -5.38
C GLY A 72 11.40 -3.66 -4.81
N VAL A 73 11.39 -4.03 -3.53
CA VAL A 73 12.39 -4.93 -2.93
C VAL A 73 12.30 -6.33 -3.55
N ALA A 74 11.09 -6.88 -3.71
CA ALA A 74 10.90 -8.18 -4.33
C ALA A 74 11.38 -8.20 -5.79
N ASP A 75 11.13 -7.12 -6.54
CA ASP A 75 11.58 -6.97 -7.92
C ASP A 75 13.11 -6.86 -7.99
N SER A 76 13.73 -6.08 -7.10
CA SER A 76 15.19 -5.95 -7.01
C SER A 76 15.89 -7.29 -6.74
N TRP A 77 15.29 -8.16 -5.92
CA TRP A 77 15.84 -9.50 -5.68
C TRP A 77 15.76 -10.40 -6.91
N VAL A 78 14.65 -10.35 -7.66
CA VAL A 78 14.51 -11.13 -8.90
C VAL A 78 15.49 -10.62 -9.96
N GLU A 79 15.67 -9.31 -10.09
CA GLU A 79 16.67 -8.72 -10.98
C GLU A 79 18.09 -9.14 -10.59
N PHE A 80 18.40 -9.15 -9.29
CA PHE A 80 19.70 -9.58 -8.79
C PHE A 80 19.95 -11.08 -9.06
N ASP A 81 18.96 -11.95 -8.83
CA ASP A 81 19.07 -13.38 -9.09
C ASP A 81 19.27 -13.66 -10.60
N ALA A 82 18.51 -12.96 -11.45
CA ALA A 82 18.67 -13.05 -12.91
C ALA A 82 20.07 -12.59 -13.39
N ALA A 83 20.65 -11.57 -12.74
CA ALA A 83 22.00 -11.09 -13.05
C ALA A 83 23.11 -12.06 -12.60
N LEU A 84 22.83 -12.95 -11.64
CA LEU A 84 23.77 -13.96 -11.15
C LEU A 84 23.76 -15.27 -11.95
N LEU A 85 22.68 -15.56 -12.66
CA LEU A 85 22.61 -16.72 -13.55
C LEU A 85 23.38 -16.40 -14.84
N PRO A 86 24.43 -17.17 -15.19
CA PRO A 86 25.09 -16.99 -16.47
C PRO A 86 24.09 -17.29 -17.59
N ALA A 87 23.99 -16.39 -18.58
CA ALA A 87 23.25 -16.65 -19.80
C ALA A 87 23.70 -18.01 -20.38
N ASP A 88 22.76 -18.92 -20.57
CA ASP A 88 22.99 -20.33 -20.87
C ASP A 88 24.25 -20.63 -21.71
N GLY A 89 25.14 -21.45 -21.12
CA GLY A 89 26.07 -22.34 -21.81
C GLY A 89 26.81 -21.79 -23.03
N THR A 90 27.89 -21.04 -22.84
CA THR A 90 28.95 -21.02 -23.85
C THR A 90 29.89 -22.19 -23.58
N PRO A 91 29.90 -23.28 -24.38
CA PRO A 91 30.94 -24.28 -24.30
C PRO A 91 32.27 -23.62 -24.66
N GLY A 92 33.33 -24.00 -23.93
CA GLY A 92 34.60 -23.30 -23.89
C GLY A 92 35.26 -22.98 -25.23
N ARG A 93 36.14 -21.98 -25.19
CA ARG A 93 37.28 -21.83 -26.09
C ARG A 93 38.54 -21.68 -25.27
#